data_AF-A0A925G2W8-F1
#
_entry.id   AF-A0A925G2W8-F1
#
_cell.length_a   1.000
_cell.length_b   1.000
_cell.length_c   1.000
_cell.angle_alpha   90.00
_cell.angle_beta   90.00
_cell.angle_gamma   90.00
#
_symmetry.space_group_name_H-M   'P 1'
#
loop_
_entity.id
_entity.type
_entity.pdbx_description
1 polymer ?
#
loop_
_entity_poly.entity_id
_entity_poly.type
_entity_poly.pdbx_seq_one_letter_code
_entity_poly.pdbx_strand_id
1 'polypeptide(L)'
;MDYKQFPRLARLIAESKHSLVMLTGDVHYGRVATTKLRSGLELTEIISSPTSLVDPTVGGKWHGPPDKYPSFEVPGLPSGPISVVKEHTLADNHFLTIQFAATGAQVRMRVKAWPITNPGVISNPRVVHQSLLQ
;
A
#
# COMPACT_ATOMS: atom_id res chain seq x y z
N MET A 1 9.31 2.55 20.33
CA MET A 1 9.71 3.02 18.98
C MET A 1 10.21 4.45 19.08
N ASP A 2 11.23 4.83 18.32
CA ASP A 2 11.74 6.20 18.28
C ASP A 2 11.00 7.03 17.21
N TYR A 3 9.97 7.74 17.63
CA TYR A 3 9.11 8.55 16.75
C TYR A 3 9.79 9.84 16.26
N LYS A 4 10.97 10.20 16.78
CA LYS A 4 11.67 11.45 16.43
C LYS A 4 12.13 11.50 14.98
N GLN A 5 12.24 10.35 14.33
CA GLN A 5 12.71 10.23 12.95
C GLN A 5 11.60 10.47 11.91
N PHE A 6 10.34 10.30 12.29
CA PHE A 6 9.21 10.37 11.36
C PHE A 6 9.03 11.74 10.69
N PRO A 7 9.18 12.89 11.37
CA PRO A 7 9.11 14.17 10.68
C PRO A 7 10.20 14.33 9.60
N ARG A 8 11.41 13.80 9.84
CA ARG A 8 12.50 13.84 8.86
C ARG A 8 12.21 12.93 7.67
N LEU A 9 11.75 11.71 7.93
CA LEU A 9 11.37 10.76 6.89
C LEU A 9 10.21 11.30 6.02
N ALA A 10 9.19 11.88 6.65
CA ALA A 10 8.05 12.46 5.95
C ALA A 10 8.48 13.57 4.97
N ARG A 11 9.45 14.40 5.36
CA ARG A 11 10.04 15.43 4.49
C ARG A 11 10.79 14.81 3.30
N LEU A 12 11.65 13.82 3.55
CA LEU A 12 12.40 13.14 2.48
C LEU A 12 11.47 12.47 1.46
N ILE A 13 10.44 11.78 1.93
CA ILE A 13 9.43 11.16 1.07
C ILE A 13 8.69 12.23 0.26
N ALA A 14 8.26 13.33 0.90
CA ALA A 14 7.53 14.39 0.23
C ALA A 14 8.36 15.16 -0.81
N GLU A 15 9.67 15.24 -0.63
CA GLU A 15 10.61 15.91 -1.54
C GLU A 15 11.08 15.03 -2.70
N SER A 16 10.75 13.74 -2.68
CA SER A 16 11.10 12.79 -3.75
C SER A 16 10.67 13.29 -5.12
N LYS A 17 11.59 13.19 -6.07
CA LYS A 17 11.39 13.49 -7.49
C LYS A 17 10.95 12.26 -8.30
N HIS A 18 10.71 11.14 -7.63
CA HIS A 18 10.23 9.89 -8.21
C HIS A 18 8.96 9.42 -7.51
N SER A 19 8.17 8.63 -8.21
CA SER A 19 7.11 7.82 -7.63
C SER A 19 7.73 6.83 -6.64
N LEU A 20 7.09 6.68 -5.49
CA LEU A 20 7.57 5.81 -4.41
C LEU A 20 6.58 4.66 -4.21
N VAL A 21 7.11 3.44 -4.09
CA VAL A 21 6.32 2.25 -3.75
C VAL A 21 6.82 1.72 -2.42
N MET A 22 5.94 1.69 -1.42
CA MET A 22 6.23 1.21 -0.08
C MET A 22 5.54 -0.14 0.13
N LEU A 23 6.33 -1.17 0.42
CA LEU A 23 5.84 -2.52 0.68
C LEU A 23 5.85 -2.77 2.18
N THR A 24 4.71 -3.12 2.75
CA THR A 24 4.57 -3.41 4.18
C THR A 24 3.77 -4.70 4.42
N GLY A 25 3.79 -5.17 5.66
CA GLY A 25 3.10 -6.38 6.12
C GLY A 25 2.97 -6.32 7.65
N ASP A 26 2.71 -7.47 8.28
CA ASP A 26 2.63 -7.62 9.75
C ASP A 26 1.53 -6.76 10.42
N VAL A 27 0.42 -6.55 9.70
CA VAL A 27 -0.77 -5.83 10.21
C VAL A 27 -2.06 -6.63 10.07
N HIS A 28 -1.96 -7.90 9.65
CA HIS A 28 -3.05 -8.87 9.54
C HIS A 28 -4.19 -8.47 8.57
N TYR A 29 -3.91 -7.59 7.60
CA TYR A 29 -4.81 -7.29 6.48
C TYR A 29 -4.03 -6.88 5.23
N GLY A 30 -4.70 -6.92 4.09
CA GLY A 30 -4.23 -6.40 2.80
C GLY A 30 -4.87 -5.05 2.48
N ARG A 31 -4.07 -4.15 1.92
CA ARG A 31 -4.51 -2.81 1.51
C ARG A 31 -3.59 -2.24 0.43
N VAL A 32 -4.17 -1.50 -0.51
CA VAL A 32 -3.40 -0.57 -1.36
C VAL A 32 -3.92 0.84 -1.13
N ALA A 33 -3.02 1.75 -0.79
CA ALA A 33 -3.33 3.16 -0.55
C ALA A 33 -2.37 4.06 -1.34
N THR A 34 -2.85 5.21 -1.79
CA THR A 34 -2.05 6.15 -2.58
C THR A 34 -2.24 7.58 -2.12
N THR A 35 -1.21 8.39 -2.30
CA THR A 35 -1.27 9.84 -2.12
C THR A 35 -0.33 10.54 -3.09
N LYS A 36 -0.53 11.85 -3.30
CA LYS A 36 0.35 12.65 -4.16
C LYS A 36 1.46 13.30 -3.35
N LEU A 37 2.68 13.18 -3.84
CA LEU A 37 3.86 13.87 -3.32
C LEU A 37 3.87 15.32 -3.80
N ARG A 38 4.77 16.15 -3.24
CA ARG A 38 4.91 17.56 -3.68
C ARG A 38 5.33 17.69 -5.14
N SER A 39 6.03 16.69 -5.66
CA SER A 39 6.39 16.60 -7.08
C SER A 39 5.18 16.35 -8.00
N GLY A 40 4.00 16.05 -7.45
CA GLY A 40 2.83 15.60 -8.20
C GLY A 40 2.85 14.09 -8.52
N LEU A 41 3.97 13.42 -8.24
CA LEU A 41 4.12 11.97 -8.39
C LEU A 41 3.44 11.21 -7.25
N GLU A 42 3.34 9.89 -7.39
CA GLU A 42 2.56 9.06 -6.47
C GLU A 42 3.42 8.36 -5.43
N LEU A 43 2.97 8.38 -4.19
CA LEU A 43 3.37 7.41 -3.17
C LEU A 43 2.29 6.35 -3.09
N THR A 44 2.66 5.10 -3.37
CA THR A 44 1.78 3.92 -3.26
C THR A 44 2.26 3.06 -2.10
N GLU A 45 1.41 2.84 -1.11
CA GLU A 45 1.60 1.82 -0.09
C GLU A 45 0.86 0.54 -0.50
N ILE A 46 1.56 -0.58 -0.43
CA ILE A 46 1.02 -1.92 -0.64
C ILE A 46 1.28 -2.72 0.64
N ILE A 47 0.20 -3.07 1.32
CA ILE A 47 0.22 -3.94 2.48
C ILE A 47 -0.15 -5.34 2.01
N SER A 48 0.78 -6.28 2.15
CA SER A 48 0.53 -7.71 1.95
C SER A 48 0.75 -8.41 3.28
N SER A 49 -0.34 -8.84 3.94
CA SER A 49 -0.25 -9.60 5.20
C SER A 49 -0.87 -11.00 4.99
N PRO A 50 -0.06 -12.06 4.83
CA PRO A 50 -0.50 -13.42 4.48
C PRO A 50 -0.71 -14.40 5.67
N THR A 51 -1.72 -15.28 5.63
CA THR A 51 -1.75 -16.72 5.23
C THR A 51 -1.42 -17.84 6.24
N SER A 52 -1.61 -17.69 7.55
CA SER A 52 -2.12 -18.76 8.46
C SER A 52 -2.37 -18.26 9.90
N LEU A 53 -3.60 -18.51 10.38
CA LEU A 53 -4.11 -18.51 11.77
C LEU A 53 -3.71 -17.33 12.68
N VAL A 54 -4.30 -16.16 12.41
CA VAL A 54 -5.04 -15.57 13.53
C VAL A 54 -6.40 -16.25 13.55
N ASP A 55 -6.75 -16.86 14.67
CA ASP A 55 -8.11 -17.33 14.97
C ASP A 55 -9.13 -16.31 14.43
N PRO A 56 -10.28 -16.69 13.83
CA PRO A 56 -11.29 -15.72 13.39
C PRO A 56 -11.72 -14.71 14.47
N THR A 57 -11.52 -15.01 15.76
CA THR A 57 -11.69 -14.09 16.91
C THR A 57 -10.56 -13.07 17.07
N VAL A 58 -9.39 -13.33 16.48
CA VAL A 58 -8.18 -12.47 16.40
C VAL A 58 -7.91 -11.99 14.97
N GLY A 59 -8.71 -12.46 14.00
CA GLY A 59 -8.65 -12.06 12.59
C GLY A 59 -8.51 -10.55 12.49
N GLY A 60 -7.40 -10.10 11.91
CA GLY A 60 -7.01 -8.70 11.91
C GLY A 60 -8.15 -7.84 11.41
N LYS A 61 -8.71 -7.01 12.28
CA LYS A 61 -9.72 -6.04 11.86
C LYS A 61 -9.08 -5.19 10.77
N TRP A 62 -9.68 -5.16 9.60
CA TRP A 62 -9.18 -4.31 8.53
C TRP A 62 -9.21 -2.85 9.00
N HIS A 63 -8.11 -2.13 8.76
CA HIS A 63 -8.01 -0.71 9.07
C HIS A 63 -7.73 0.10 7.80
N GLY A 64 -8.50 1.19 7.64
CA GLY A 64 -8.26 2.17 6.61
C GLY A 64 -6.93 2.91 6.82
N PRO A 65 -6.39 3.54 5.76
CA PRO A 65 -5.27 4.44 5.94
C PRO A 65 -5.75 5.67 6.74
N PRO A 66 -4.83 6.47 7.28
CA PRO A 66 -5.17 7.82 7.74
C PRO A 66 -5.84 8.62 6.61
N ASP A 67 -6.61 9.66 6.95
CA ASP A 67 -7.28 10.48 5.94
C ASP A 67 -6.30 11.29 5.08
N LYS A 68 -5.12 11.60 5.63
CA LYS A 68 -4.11 12.45 5.02
C LYS A 68 -2.69 11.95 5.26
N TYR A 69 -1.80 12.29 4.33
CA TYR A 69 -0.36 12.12 4.45
C TYR A 69 0.37 13.48 4.44
N PRO A 70 1.29 13.75 5.39
CA PRO A 70 1.57 12.94 6.57
C PRO A 70 0.35 12.87 7.52
N SER A 71 0.25 11.81 8.31
CA SER A 71 -0.87 11.59 9.25
C SER A 71 -0.75 12.40 10.55
N PHE A 72 0.35 13.12 10.72
CA PHE A 72 0.64 14.00 11.84
C PHE A 72 1.25 15.30 11.31
N GLU A 73 1.20 16.36 12.11
CA GLU A 73 1.73 17.65 11.69
C GLU A 73 3.26 17.62 11.56
N VAL A 74 3.76 18.10 10.41
CA VAL A 74 5.18 18.30 10.17
C VAL A 74 5.39 19.76 9.77
N PRO A 75 6.12 20.56 10.57
CA PRO A 75 6.31 21.98 10.29
C PRO A 75 6.84 22.21 8.87
N GLY A 76 6.13 23.05 8.12
CA GLY A 76 6.45 23.42 6.75
C GLY A 76 6.10 22.37 5.69
N LEU A 77 5.35 21.31 6.02
CA LEU A 77 4.94 20.25 5.10
C LEU A 77 3.40 20.14 5.06
N PRO A 78 2.73 20.55 3.96
CA PRO A 78 1.29 20.41 3.82
C PRO A 78 0.91 18.93 3.73
N SER A 79 -0.27 18.60 4.24
CA SER A 79 -0.84 17.25 4.13
C SER A 79 -1.78 17.14 2.93
N GLY A 80 -1.72 16.01 2.23
CA GLY A 80 -2.58 15.66 1.10
C GLY A 80 -3.50 14.48 1.43
N PRO A 81 -4.64 14.33 0.76
CA PRO A 81 -5.55 13.22 1.01
C PRO A 81 -4.91 11.86 0.63
N ILE A 82 -5.32 10.81 1.32
CA ILE A 82 -4.99 9.43 0.96
C ILE A 82 -6.22 8.78 0.31
N SER A 83 -5.99 8.13 -0.83
CA SER A 83 -6.96 7.29 -1.51
C SER A 83 -6.71 5.82 -1.19
N VAL A 84 -7.76 5.03 -1.03
CA VAL A 84 -7.67 3.57 -0.82
C VAL A 84 -8.37 2.83 -1.94
N VAL A 85 -7.76 1.74 -2.41
CA VAL A 85 -8.43 0.81 -3.33
C VAL A 85 -9.46 0.01 -2.52
N LYS A 86 -10.74 0.40 -2.62
CA LYS A 86 -11.83 -0.20 -1.84
C LYS A 86 -12.08 -1.66 -2.21
N GLU A 87 -11.75 -2.04 -3.44
CA GLU A 87 -11.86 -3.40 -3.96
C GLU A 87 -10.80 -4.34 -3.36
N HIS A 88 -9.85 -3.78 -2.57
CA HIS A 88 -8.76 -4.50 -1.95
C HIS A 88 -8.66 -4.22 -0.45
N THR A 89 -9.77 -4.48 0.26
CA THR A 89 -9.83 -4.57 1.72
C THR A 89 -9.85 -6.04 2.13
N LEU A 90 -8.68 -6.69 2.12
CA LEU A 90 -8.60 -8.12 2.39
C LEU A 90 -8.30 -8.37 3.87
N ALA A 91 -9.22 -9.01 4.59
CA ALA A 91 -8.97 -9.55 5.92
C ALA A 91 -8.65 -11.06 5.88
N ASP A 92 -9.01 -11.74 4.79
CA ASP A 92 -8.78 -13.17 4.58
C ASP A 92 -7.35 -13.46 4.11
N ASN A 93 -6.95 -14.74 4.16
CA ASN A 93 -5.65 -15.21 3.69
C ASN A 93 -5.44 -14.87 2.20
N HIS A 94 -4.36 -14.15 1.91
CA HIS A 94 -3.99 -13.76 0.55
C HIS A 94 -2.48 -13.50 0.45
N PHE A 95 -1.97 -13.48 -0.77
CA PHE A 95 -0.68 -12.87 -1.07
C PHE A 95 -0.80 -11.90 -2.25
N LEU A 96 0.14 -10.99 -2.36
CA LEU A 96 0.23 -10.04 -3.47
C LEU A 96 1.45 -10.34 -4.33
N THR A 97 1.29 -10.19 -5.64
CA THR A 97 2.42 -10.13 -6.58
C THR A 97 2.47 -8.77 -7.24
N ILE A 98 3.67 -8.24 -7.42
CA ILE A 98 3.90 -6.98 -8.11
C ILE A 98 4.70 -7.26 -9.37
N GLN A 99 4.21 -6.75 -10.50
CA GLN A 99 4.88 -6.83 -11.78
C GLN A 99 5.33 -5.43 -12.21
N PHE A 100 6.56 -5.34 -12.68
CA PHE A 100 7.11 -4.13 -13.30
C PHE A 100 7.41 -4.40 -14.77
N ALA A 101 7.07 -3.45 -15.64
CA ALA A 101 7.42 -3.50 -17.05
C ALA A 101 7.84 -2.09 -17.52
N ALA A 102 8.98 -1.99 -18.18
CA ALA A 102 9.41 -0.73 -18.79
C ALA A 102 8.43 -0.30 -19.89
N THR A 103 8.12 0.99 -19.96
CA THR A 103 7.18 1.58 -20.91
C THR A 103 7.67 2.98 -21.29
N GLY A 104 8.56 3.06 -22.27
CA GLY A 104 9.26 4.30 -22.62
C GLY A 104 10.16 4.74 -21.45
N ALA A 105 10.03 6.01 -21.05
CA ALA A 105 10.76 6.59 -19.91
C ALA A 105 10.09 6.33 -18.55
N GLN A 106 9.09 5.44 -18.49
CA GLN A 106 8.31 5.14 -17.29
C GLN A 106 8.33 3.64 -16.99
N VAL A 107 7.90 3.27 -15.78
CA VAL A 107 7.70 1.87 -15.38
C VAL A 107 6.23 1.63 -15.09
N ARG A 108 5.61 0.69 -15.78
CA ARG A 108 4.25 0.22 -15.47
C ARG A 108 4.35 -0.74 -14.30
N MET A 109 3.73 -0.39 -13.19
CA MET A 109 3.53 -1.29 -12.06
C MET A 109 2.13 -1.87 -12.11
N ARG A 110 2.01 -3.18 -11.86
CA ARG A 110 0.73 -3.87 -11.70
C ARG A 110 0.77 -4.74 -10.45
N VAL A 111 -0.21 -4.56 -9.59
CA VAL A 111 -0.40 -5.34 -8.35
C VAL A 111 -1.54 -6.32 -8.56
N LYS A 112 -1.29 -7.60 -8.30
CA LYS A 112 -2.32 -8.65 -8.31
C LYS A 112 -2.47 -9.26 -6.93
N ALA A 113 -3.70 -9.44 -6.50
CA ALA A 113 -4.06 -10.17 -5.31
C ALA A 113 -4.43 -11.60 -5.63
N TRP A 114 -3.92 -12.52 -4.82
CA TRP A 114 -4.13 -13.95 -4.90
C TRP A 114 -4.78 -14.40 -3.60
N PRO A 115 -6.11 -14.62 -3.60
CA PRO A 115 -6.76 -15.23 -2.46
C PRO A 115 -6.19 -16.63 -2.22
N ILE A 116 -6.05 -17.02 -0.96
CA ILE A 116 -5.74 -18.40 -0.58
C ILE A 116 -7.00 -19.00 0.03
N THR A 117 -7.74 -19.74 -0.79
CA THR A 117 -8.95 -20.48 -0.39
C THR A 117 -8.61 -21.91 0.03
N ASN A 118 -9.62 -22.63 0.54
CA ASN A 118 -9.47 -24.04 0.92
C ASN A 118 -8.84 -24.90 -0.20
N PRO A 119 -8.08 -25.95 0.17
CA PRO A 119 -7.52 -26.88 -0.79
C PRO A 119 -8.59 -27.40 -1.77
N GLY A 120 -8.33 -27.31 -3.07
CA GLY A 120 -9.25 -27.74 -4.13
C GLY A 120 -10.12 -26.63 -4.74
N VAL A 121 -10.15 -25.42 -4.17
CA VAL A 121 -10.80 -24.24 -4.77
C VAL A 121 -9.74 -23.37 -5.45
N ILE A 122 -9.85 -23.20 -6.77
CA ILE A 122 -8.98 -22.28 -7.52
C ILE A 122 -9.63 -20.90 -7.51
N SER A 123 -9.04 -19.96 -6.76
CA SER A 123 -9.38 -18.55 -6.87
C SER A 123 -8.53 -17.87 -7.94
N ASN A 124 -9.19 -17.17 -8.87
CA ASN A 124 -8.48 -16.39 -9.89
C ASN A 124 -7.83 -15.15 -9.29
N PRO A 125 -6.56 -14.83 -9.64
CA PRO A 125 -5.94 -13.60 -9.22
C PRO A 125 -6.67 -12.38 -9.80
N ARG A 126 -6.73 -11.30 -9.02
CA ARG A 126 -7.36 -10.04 -9.43
C ARG A 126 -6.32 -8.94 -9.49
N VAL A 127 -6.33 -8.14 -10.55
CA VAL A 127 -5.56 -6.89 -10.58
C VAL A 127 -6.24 -5.92 -9.63
N VAL A 128 -5.50 -5.44 -8.63
CA VAL A 128 -6.03 -4.54 -7.59
C VAL A 128 -5.49 -3.14 -7.72
N HIS A 129 -4.34 -2.96 -8.36
CA HIS A 129 -3.80 -1.64 -8.61
C HIS A 129 -2.89 -1.66 -9.85
N GLN A 130 -2.88 -0.54 -10.57
CA GLN A 130 -1.98 -0.31 -11.69
C GLN A 130 -1.64 1.17 -11.76
N SER A 131 -0.35 1.47 -11.93
CA SER A 131 0.13 2.85 -12.05
C SER A 131 1.33 2.92 -13.01
N LEU A 132 1.61 4.14 -13.48
CA LEU A 132 2.82 4.48 -14.21
C LEU A 132 3.74 5.23 -13.24
N LEU A 133 4.90 4.63 -12.98
CA LEU A 133 5.93 5.17 -12.11
C LEU A 133 6.92 5.99 -12.93
N GLN A 134 7.37 7.10 -12.36
CA GLN A 134 8.32 8.07 -12.93
C GLN A 134 9.46 8.32 -11.95
#